data_AF-A0A086ATW1-F1
#
_entry.id   AF-A0A086ATW1-F1
#
_cell.length_a   1.000
_cell.length_b   1.000
_cell.length_c   1.000
_cell.angle_alpha   90.00
_cell.angle_beta   90.00
_cell.angle_gamma   90.00
#
_symmetry.space_group_name_H-M   'P 1'
#
loop_
_entity.id
_entity.type
_entity.pdbx_description
1 polymer ?
#
loop_
_entity_poly.entity_id
_entity_poly.type
_entity_poly.pdbx_seq_one_letter_code
_entity_poly.pdbx_strand_id
1 'polypeptide(L)'
;MSETYQYQGNPFIREDLTHLCLCPCCGAPDCGEEYMLLTESEGKQEAVLFGGGTFRGYLNYWFYEGITPEKYNILPEFVRQNNECTGWQDISAQCTEIDADDFLLTLESIKNCSRKEYLYDDFENYYYPVFKKFAEEVMKKGQKLYIDI
;
A
#
# COMPACT_ATOMS: atom_id res chain seq x y z
N MET A 1 -19.68 14.70 5.59
CA MET A 1 -20.53 13.50 5.42
C MET A 1 -19.64 12.48 4.76
N SER A 2 -19.11 11.51 5.53
CA SER A 2 -18.28 10.44 4.98
C SER A 2 -19.20 9.48 4.22
N GLU A 3 -18.93 9.31 2.93
CA GLU A 3 -19.58 8.26 2.15
C GLU A 3 -19.14 6.92 2.74
N THR A 4 -20.05 6.22 3.40
CA THR A 4 -19.84 4.84 3.84
C THR A 4 -19.72 3.96 2.61
N TYR A 5 -18.52 3.48 2.34
CA TYR A 5 -18.23 2.44 1.35
C TYR A 5 -19.10 1.21 1.67
N GLN A 6 -19.95 0.79 0.73
CA GLN A 6 -20.74 -0.43 0.88
C GLN A 6 -20.13 -1.51 -0.01
N TYR A 7 -19.50 -2.51 0.62
CA TYR A 7 -18.92 -3.68 -0.05
C TYR A 7 -20.01 -4.45 -0.81
N GLN A 8 -20.02 -4.35 -2.14
CA GLN A 8 -20.95 -5.09 -3.02
C GLN A 8 -20.16 -6.05 -3.93
N GLY A 9 -19.77 -7.20 -3.38
CA GLY A 9 -19.13 -8.30 -4.12
C GLY A 9 -17.61 -8.36 -3.96
N ASN A 10 -17.01 -9.50 -4.36
CA ASN A 10 -15.55 -9.64 -4.36
C ASN A 10 -14.95 -8.83 -5.52
N PRO A 11 -13.89 -8.03 -5.28
CA PRO A 11 -13.23 -7.27 -6.33
C PRO A 11 -12.61 -8.19 -7.38
N PHE A 12 -12.51 -7.69 -8.62
CA PHE A 12 -11.71 -8.33 -9.66
C PHE A 12 -10.22 -8.13 -9.34
N ILE A 13 -9.54 -9.22 -8.96
CA ILE A 13 -8.12 -9.20 -8.66
C ILE A 13 -7.34 -9.13 -9.97
N ARG A 14 -6.69 -7.99 -10.20
CA ARG A 14 -5.88 -7.75 -11.40
C ARG A 14 -4.52 -8.43 -11.30
N GLU A 15 -3.92 -8.35 -10.11
CA GLU A 15 -2.64 -8.95 -9.79
C GLU A 15 -2.67 -9.39 -8.32
N ASP A 16 -2.02 -10.52 -8.04
CA ASP A 16 -1.91 -11.09 -6.71
C ASP A 16 -0.43 -11.30 -6.35
N LEU A 17 0.09 -10.43 -5.48
CA LEU A 17 1.47 -10.42 -5.02
C LEU A 17 1.68 -11.23 -3.74
N THR A 18 0.64 -11.84 -3.18
CA THR A 18 0.71 -12.60 -1.92
C THR A 18 1.63 -13.81 -1.98
N HIS A 19 1.86 -14.33 -3.18
CA HIS A 19 2.79 -15.42 -3.44
C HIS A 19 4.26 -15.05 -3.12
N LEU A 20 4.59 -13.76 -3.01
CA LEU A 20 5.95 -13.28 -2.69
C LEU A 20 6.25 -13.29 -1.18
N CYS A 21 5.22 -13.46 -0.33
CA CYS A 21 5.34 -13.33 1.12
C CYS A 21 4.73 -14.53 1.86
N LEU A 22 4.94 -15.74 1.36
CA LEU A 22 4.41 -16.95 2.00
C LEU A 22 5.13 -17.24 3.31
N CYS A 23 4.37 -17.40 4.39
CA CYS A 23 4.92 -17.74 5.69
C CYS A 23 5.55 -19.15 5.66
N PRO A 24 6.82 -19.32 6.07
CA PRO A 24 7.49 -20.63 6.05
C PRO A 24 6.88 -21.62 7.06
N CYS A 25 6.13 -21.14 8.05
CA CYS A 25 5.50 -21.98 9.08
C CYS A 25 4.12 -22.50 8.66
N CYS A 26 3.27 -21.65 8.10
CA CYS A 26 1.88 -22.01 7.78
C CYS A 26 1.57 -22.04 6.28
N GLY A 27 2.47 -21.54 5.42
CA GLY A 27 2.26 -21.43 3.98
C GLY A 27 1.22 -20.38 3.57
N ALA A 28 0.59 -19.69 4.52
CA ALA A 28 -0.33 -18.61 4.23
C ALA A 28 0.43 -17.34 3.82
N PRO A 29 -0.09 -16.54 2.88
CA PRO A 29 0.39 -15.19 2.65
C PRO A 29 0.49 -14.37 3.93
N ASP A 30 1.68 -13.86 4.22
CA ASP A 30 1.96 -12.89 5.28
C ASP A 30 1.29 -13.19 6.64
N CYS A 31 1.12 -14.48 6.96
CA CYS A 31 0.40 -14.97 8.14
C CYS A 31 -1.07 -14.48 8.30
N GLY A 32 -1.75 -14.11 7.22
CA GLY A 32 -3.11 -13.58 7.26
C GLY A 32 -3.20 -12.05 7.32
N GLU A 33 -2.09 -11.35 7.04
CA GLU A 33 -2.03 -9.89 6.91
C GLU A 33 -2.05 -9.47 5.42
N GLU A 34 -2.98 -9.97 4.61
CA GLU A 34 -3.13 -9.55 3.22
C GLU A 34 -3.89 -8.23 3.08
N TYR A 35 -3.33 -7.28 2.33
CA TYR A 35 -3.97 -6.00 2.04
C TYR A 35 -4.40 -5.92 0.57
N MET A 36 -5.36 -5.04 0.29
CA MET A 36 -5.82 -4.75 -1.07
C MET A 36 -5.66 -3.28 -1.40
N LEU A 37 -5.05 -2.98 -2.56
CA LEU A 37 -5.12 -1.67 -3.19
C LEU A 37 -6.25 -1.71 -4.19
N LEU A 38 -7.21 -0.78 -4.11
CA LEU A 38 -8.47 -0.93 -4.82
C LEU A 38 -9.00 0.38 -5.41
N THR A 39 -9.83 0.24 -6.43
CA THR A 39 -10.55 1.32 -7.11
C THR A 39 -11.94 0.82 -7.47
N GLU A 40 -12.90 1.74 -7.55
CA GLU A 40 -14.26 1.45 -7.99
C GLU A 40 -14.67 2.33 -9.17
N SER A 41 -15.29 1.71 -10.16
CA SER A 41 -15.86 2.40 -11.31
C SER A 41 -17.14 1.72 -11.76
N GLU A 42 -18.22 2.49 -11.89
CA GLU A 42 -19.51 1.98 -12.39
C GLU A 42 -20.00 0.72 -11.64
N GLY A 43 -19.76 0.66 -10.33
CA GLY A 43 -20.13 -0.49 -9.48
C GLY A 43 -19.26 -1.73 -9.68
N LYS A 44 -18.10 -1.61 -10.33
CA LYS A 44 -17.09 -2.67 -10.45
C LYS A 44 -15.84 -2.28 -9.69
N GLN A 45 -15.40 -3.17 -8.82
CA GLN A 45 -14.18 -3.02 -8.05
C GLN A 45 -13.04 -3.80 -8.71
N GLU A 46 -11.90 -3.15 -8.86
CA GLU A 46 -10.64 -3.76 -9.28
C GLU A 46 -9.64 -3.65 -8.12
N ALA A 47 -8.85 -4.68 -7.88
CA ALA A 47 -7.87 -4.67 -6.79
C ALA A 47 -6.53 -5.32 -7.17
N VAL A 48 -5.49 -4.93 -6.44
CA VAL A 48 -4.21 -5.62 -6.33
C VAL A 48 -4.12 -6.17 -4.91
N LEU A 49 -3.90 -7.48 -4.76
CA LEU A 49 -3.71 -8.14 -3.47
C LEU A 49 -2.22 -8.27 -3.16
N PHE A 50 -1.81 -8.04 -1.91
CA PHE A 50 -0.39 -8.08 -1.52
C PHE A 50 -0.20 -8.35 -0.03
N GLY A 51 1.02 -8.74 0.37
CA GLY A 51 1.37 -8.91 1.78
C GLY A 51 1.51 -7.57 2.50
N GLY A 52 0.62 -7.30 3.46
CA GLY A 52 0.57 -6.07 4.23
C GLY A 52 1.74 -5.93 5.21
N GLY A 53 2.07 -6.97 5.96
CA GLY A 53 3.25 -7.01 6.83
C GLY A 53 4.57 -6.83 6.06
N THR A 54 4.70 -7.49 4.92
CA THR A 54 5.85 -7.35 4.00
C THR A 54 5.92 -5.92 3.45
N PHE A 55 4.81 -5.37 2.97
CA PHE A 55 4.77 -4.00 2.46
C PHE A 55 5.10 -2.96 3.53
N ARG A 56 4.57 -3.15 4.76
CA ARG A 56 4.92 -2.32 5.93
C ARG A 56 6.41 -2.40 6.26
N GLY A 57 7.06 -3.54 6.00
CA GLY A 57 8.52 -3.66 6.07
C GLY A 57 9.25 -2.59 5.24
N TYR A 58 8.76 -2.27 4.04
CA TYR A 58 9.32 -1.22 3.20
C TYR A 58 9.08 0.20 3.75
N LEU A 59 7.95 0.41 4.43
CA LEU A 59 7.58 1.70 5.04
C LEU A 59 8.33 1.95 6.35
N ASN A 60 8.53 0.90 7.15
CA ASN A 60 9.19 0.96 8.45
C ASN A 60 10.66 1.38 8.37
N TYR A 61 11.25 1.37 7.18
CA TYR A 61 12.56 2.00 6.93
C TYR A 61 12.61 3.46 7.44
N TRP A 62 11.49 4.18 7.38
CA TRP A 62 11.37 5.56 7.84
C TRP A 62 11.10 5.70 9.35
N PHE A 63 10.80 4.58 10.02
CA PHE A 63 10.45 4.54 11.44
C PHE A 63 11.67 4.39 12.35
N TYR A 64 12.67 3.57 11.98
CA TYR A 64 13.49 2.96 13.03
C TYR A 64 14.68 3.76 13.56
N GLU A 65 15.52 4.45 12.78
CA GLU A 65 16.65 5.19 13.39
C GLU A 65 17.11 6.43 12.58
N GLY A 66 17.03 7.62 13.18
CA GLY A 66 17.90 8.75 12.83
C GLY A 66 17.38 9.81 11.85
N ILE A 67 16.06 9.93 11.61
CA ILE A 67 15.50 11.08 10.90
C ILE A 67 15.17 12.22 11.87
N THR A 68 15.46 13.46 11.47
CA THR A 68 15.12 14.65 12.27
C THR A 68 13.64 14.99 12.12
N PRO A 69 13.03 15.76 13.05
CA PRO A 69 11.64 16.21 12.90
C PRO A 69 11.37 16.92 11.57
N GLU A 70 12.33 17.71 11.06
CA GLU A 70 12.20 18.39 9.77
C GLU A 70 12.13 17.39 8.61
N LYS A 71 12.92 16.30 8.67
CA LYS A 71 12.86 15.23 7.68
C LYS A 71 11.58 14.41 7.79
N TYR A 72 11.03 14.26 8.99
CA TYR A 72 9.74 13.59 9.21
C TYR A 72 8.57 14.41 8.64
N ASN A 73 8.59 15.73 8.81
CA ASN A 73 7.51 16.60 8.35
C ASN A 73 7.39 16.70 6.82
N ILE A 74 8.43 16.30 6.08
CA ILE A 74 8.42 16.29 4.61
C ILE A 74 8.12 14.91 4.01
N LEU A 75 7.84 13.90 4.86
CA LEU A 75 7.45 12.58 4.36
C LEU A 75 6.13 12.64 3.60
N PRO A 76 5.89 11.70 2.66
CA PRO A 76 4.54 11.46 2.18
C PRO A 76 3.59 11.21 3.35
N GLU A 77 2.37 11.71 3.22
CA GLU A 77 1.32 11.54 4.23
C GLU A 77 1.03 10.05 4.48
N PHE A 78 1.05 9.24 3.43
CA PHE A 78 0.88 7.79 3.47
C PHE A 78 1.90 7.12 4.41
N VAL A 79 3.16 7.57 4.39
CA VAL A 79 4.20 7.06 5.29
C VAL A 79 3.96 7.53 6.73
N ARG A 80 3.56 8.79 6.93
CA ARG A 80 3.24 9.30 8.27
C ARG A 80 2.06 8.55 8.90
N GLN A 81 1.01 8.30 8.13
CA GLN A 81 -0.16 7.53 8.56
C GLN A 81 0.22 6.11 9.02
N ASN A 82 1.18 5.47 8.34
CA ASN A 82 1.75 4.20 8.81
C ASN A 82 2.47 4.32 10.15
N ASN A 83 3.26 5.38 10.32
CA ASN A 83 4.06 5.56 11.53
C ASN A 83 3.21 5.97 12.74
N GLU A 84 2.13 6.70 12.50
CA GLU A 84 1.24 7.24 13.52
C GLU A 84 0.04 6.32 13.82
N CYS A 85 -0.12 5.25 13.04
CA CYS A 85 -1.29 4.35 13.08
C CYS A 85 -2.61 5.13 12.92
N THR A 86 -2.64 6.06 11.97
CA THR A 86 -3.79 6.90 11.64
C THR A 86 -4.15 6.74 10.16
N GLY A 87 -5.30 7.30 9.76
CA GLY A 87 -5.73 7.27 8.37
C GLY A 87 -5.88 5.84 7.87
N TRP A 88 -5.11 5.45 6.86
CA TRP A 88 -5.20 4.11 6.28
C TRP A 88 -4.69 2.97 7.18
N GLN A 89 -3.89 3.28 8.20
CA GLN A 89 -3.43 2.30 9.21
C GLN A 89 -4.26 2.35 10.50
N ASP A 90 -5.35 3.12 10.53
CA ASP A 90 -6.29 3.06 11.64
C ASP A 90 -7.03 1.71 11.63
N ILE A 91 -6.85 0.93 12.69
CA ILE A 91 -7.47 -0.41 12.87
C ILE A 91 -9.00 -0.40 12.83
N SER A 92 -9.63 0.78 13.02
CA SER A 92 -11.07 0.94 12.94
C SER A 92 -11.56 1.34 11.56
N ALA A 93 -10.65 1.76 10.67
CA ALA A 93 -10.95 2.13 9.30
C ALA A 93 -10.89 0.89 8.40
N GLN A 94 -12.02 0.57 7.77
CA GLN A 94 -12.09 -0.40 6.68
C GLN A 94 -12.12 0.37 5.37
N CYS A 95 -11.37 -0.07 4.36
CA CYS A 95 -11.34 0.53 3.03
C CYS A 95 -11.16 2.07 3.06
N THR A 96 -9.93 2.52 3.27
CA THR A 96 -9.60 3.94 3.40
C THR A 96 -9.19 4.54 2.06
N GLU A 97 -9.78 5.68 1.69
CA GLU A 97 -9.35 6.47 0.53
C GLU A 97 -7.93 7.01 0.77
N ILE A 98 -7.03 6.80 -0.20
CA ILE A 98 -5.65 7.29 -0.16
C ILE A 98 -5.40 8.22 -1.35
N ASP A 99 -4.55 9.22 -1.12
CA ASP A 99 -4.11 10.11 -2.19
C ASP A 99 -3.14 9.37 -3.12
N ALA A 100 -3.49 9.27 -4.41
CA ALA A 100 -2.73 8.51 -5.38
C ALA A 100 -1.37 9.16 -5.72
N ASP A 101 -1.30 10.49 -5.72
CA ASP A 101 -0.04 11.21 -5.95
C ASP A 101 0.92 10.99 -4.77
N ASP A 102 0.43 11.10 -3.54
CA ASP A 102 1.20 10.85 -2.32
C ASP A 102 1.64 9.37 -2.19
N PHE A 103 0.77 8.44 -2.59
CA PHE A 103 1.13 7.03 -2.69
C PHE A 103 2.24 6.79 -3.72
N LEU A 104 2.16 7.38 -4.93
CA LEU A 104 3.22 7.28 -5.93
C LEU A 104 4.55 7.89 -5.44
N LEU A 105 4.50 9.05 -4.76
CA LEU A 105 5.68 9.65 -4.13
C LEU A 105 6.30 8.72 -3.09
N THR A 106 5.48 7.99 -2.33
CA THR A 106 5.94 6.96 -1.39
C THR A 106 6.68 5.84 -2.12
N LEU A 107 6.12 5.31 -3.21
CA LEU A 107 6.75 4.24 -3.99
C LEU A 107 8.11 4.67 -4.55
N GLU A 108 8.20 5.88 -5.11
CA GLU A 108 9.47 6.43 -5.60
C GLU A 108 10.48 6.62 -4.46
N SER A 109 10.02 7.02 -3.28
CA SER A 109 10.86 7.23 -2.10
C SER A 109 11.43 5.91 -1.57
N ILE A 110 10.64 4.82 -1.59
CA ILE A 110 11.11 3.47 -1.27
C ILE A 110 12.15 3.02 -2.31
N LYS A 111 11.83 3.10 -3.60
CA LYS A 111 12.71 2.63 -4.69
C LYS A 111 14.07 3.33 -4.71
N ASN A 112 14.09 4.64 -4.46
CA ASN A 112 15.30 5.46 -4.51
C ASN A 112 16.06 5.49 -3.17
N CYS A 113 15.63 4.69 -2.19
CA CYS A 113 16.32 4.56 -0.92
C CYS A 113 17.75 4.04 -1.12
N SER A 114 18.75 4.75 -0.58
CA SER A 114 20.16 4.41 -0.71
C SER A 114 20.62 3.26 0.19
N ARG A 115 19.83 2.89 1.19
CA ARG A 115 20.08 1.74 2.09
C ARG A 115 19.34 0.50 1.59
N LYS A 116 19.62 0.10 0.35
CA LYS A 116 19.09 -1.13 -0.26
C LYS A 116 19.64 -2.34 0.49
N GLU A 117 19.00 -2.73 1.58
CA GLU A 117 19.18 -4.07 2.15
C GLU A 117 18.34 -5.08 1.36
N TYR A 118 18.58 -6.37 1.60
CA TYR A 118 18.10 -7.53 0.83
C TYR A 118 16.59 -7.59 0.48
N LEU A 119 15.75 -6.73 1.08
CA LEU A 119 14.30 -6.66 0.85
C LEU A 119 13.91 -5.79 -0.37
N TYR A 120 14.79 -4.92 -0.87
CA TYR A 120 14.42 -3.94 -1.90
C TYR A 120 14.34 -4.51 -3.32
N ASP A 121 14.91 -5.69 -3.59
CA ASP A 121 14.85 -6.31 -4.93
C ASP A 121 13.43 -6.78 -5.26
N ASP A 122 12.72 -7.39 -4.30
CA ASP A 122 11.33 -7.80 -4.52
C ASP A 122 10.41 -6.58 -4.70
N PHE A 123 10.67 -5.53 -3.93
CA PHE A 123 9.94 -4.28 -4.10
C PHE A 123 10.15 -3.69 -5.49
N GLU A 124 11.40 -3.53 -5.92
CA GLU A 124 11.74 -2.88 -7.19
C GLU A 124 11.25 -3.69 -8.41
N ASN A 125 11.32 -5.02 -8.33
CA ASN A 125 10.98 -5.90 -9.45
C ASN A 125 9.51 -6.32 -9.51
N TYR A 126 8.80 -6.37 -8.38
CA TYR A 126 7.42 -6.87 -8.32
C TYR A 126 6.41 -5.84 -7.79
N TYR A 127 6.60 -5.34 -6.57
CA TYR A 127 5.62 -4.44 -5.95
C TYR A 127 5.52 -3.09 -6.66
N TYR A 128 6.66 -2.42 -6.85
CA TYR A 128 6.73 -1.09 -7.46
C TYR A 128 6.08 -1.01 -8.85
N PRO A 129 6.40 -1.87 -9.85
CA PRO A 129 5.80 -1.75 -11.17
C PRO A 129 4.30 -2.00 -11.16
N VAL A 130 3.82 -2.94 -10.33
CA VAL A 130 2.39 -3.25 -10.21
C VAL A 130 1.63 -2.09 -9.56
N PHE A 131 2.09 -1.62 -8.41
CA PHE A 131 1.45 -0.52 -7.69
C PHE A 131 1.47 0.78 -8.49
N LYS A 132 2.61 1.11 -9.09
CA LYS A 132 2.75 2.30 -9.93
C LYS A 132 1.77 2.28 -11.10
N LYS A 133 1.74 1.17 -11.85
CA LYS A 133 0.82 1.02 -12.97
C LYS A 133 -0.64 1.12 -12.53
N PHE A 134 -0.99 0.48 -11.43
CA PHE A 134 -2.36 0.50 -10.92
C PHE A 134 -2.78 1.93 -10.52
N ALA A 135 -1.96 2.64 -9.73
CA ALA A 135 -2.24 4.01 -9.31
C ALA A 135 -2.28 4.99 -10.50
N GLU A 136 -1.34 4.91 -11.44
CA GLU A 136 -1.33 5.74 -12.66
C GLU A 136 -2.58 5.53 -13.51
N GLU A 137 -3.06 4.29 -13.64
CA GLU A 137 -4.29 3.99 -14.37
C GLU A 137 -5.53 4.53 -13.66
N VAL A 138 -5.60 4.42 -12.33
CA VAL A 138 -6.67 5.01 -11.50
C VAL A 138 -6.72 6.52 -11.69
N MET A 139 -5.58 7.19 -11.60
CA MET A 139 -5.46 8.64 -11.81
C MET A 139 -5.88 9.03 -13.23
N LYS A 140 -5.41 8.30 -14.25
CA LYS A 140 -5.77 8.56 -15.66
C LYS A 140 -7.27 8.43 -15.92
N LYS A 141 -7.94 7.53 -15.20
CA LYS A 141 -9.40 7.34 -15.26
C LYS A 141 -10.17 8.36 -14.39
N GLY A 142 -9.48 9.18 -13.59
CA GLY A 142 -10.09 10.12 -12.65
C GLY A 142 -10.81 9.42 -11.49
N GLN A 143 -10.34 8.22 -11.12
CA GLN A 143 -10.93 7.39 -10.08
C GLN A 143 -10.23 7.62 -8.73
N LYS A 144 -10.89 7.18 -7.66
CA LYS A 144 -10.33 7.19 -6.31
C LYS A 144 -9.54 5.91 -6.05
N LEU A 145 -8.47 6.06 -5.28
CA LEU A 145 -7.64 4.95 -4.81
C LEU A 145 -7.95 4.68 -3.35
N TYR A 146 -8.02 3.41 -2.98
CA TYR A 146 -8.27 3.00 -1.61
C TYR A 146 -7.33 1.87 -1.21
N ILE A 147 -7.19 1.68 0.10
CA ILE A 147 -6.51 0.53 0.69
C ILE A 147 -7.40 -0.13 1.74
N ASP A 148 -7.45 -1.46 1.72
CA ASP A 148 -8.19 -2.29 2.67
C ASP A 148 -7.20 -3.21 3.39
N ILE A 149 -7.31 -3.27 4.72
CA ILE A 149 -6.36 -3.93 5.64
C ILE A 149 -6.98 -5.08 6.43
#